data_AF-A0A9D6DY57-F1
#
_entry.id   AF-A0A9D6DY57-F1
#
_cell.length_a   1.000
_cell.length_b   1.000
_cell.length_c   1.000
_cell.angle_alpha   90.00
_cell.angle_beta   90.00
_cell.angle_gamma   90.00
#
_symmetry.space_group_name_H-M   'P 1'
#
loop_
_entity.id
_entity.type
_entity.pdbx_description
1 polymer ?
#
loop_
_entity_poly.entity_id
_entity_poly.type
_entity_poly.pdbx_seq_one_letter_code
_entity_poly.pdbx_strand_id
1 'polypeptide(L)'
;MNQYTVHSGLMFGDRWCDYLRLDRGQIEVLDDAMAEILRAKTPAERIRIGCEIWISTHKMLTAHLKTTHPDWVLEKVNREVVRRMSHGTV
;
A
#
# COMPACT_ATOMS: atom_id res chain seq x y z
N MET A 1 -28.19 29.92 20.28
CA MET A 1 -27.80 29.78 18.85
C MET A 1 -26.61 28.81 18.82
N ASN A 2 -26.76 27.54 19.23
CA ASN A 2 -27.17 26.36 18.44
C ASN A 2 -26.74 26.48 16.97
N GLN A 3 -25.94 25.57 16.38
CA GLN A 3 -26.38 24.21 16.02
C GLN A 3 -25.22 23.18 16.02
N TYR A 4 -25.13 22.32 17.04
CA TYR A 4 -24.49 21.00 16.91
C TYR A 4 -25.58 19.95 17.16
N THR A 5 -26.34 19.67 16.10
CA THR A 5 -27.33 18.58 16.10
C THR A 5 -26.74 17.41 15.33
N VAL A 6 -26.44 16.35 16.08
CA VAL A 6 -26.18 15.01 15.55
C VAL A 6 -27.42 14.52 14.80
N HIS A 7 -27.29 14.33 13.49
CA HIS A 7 -28.20 13.48 12.72
C HIS A 7 -27.40 12.31 12.15
N SER A 8 -27.58 11.17 12.81
CA SER A 8 -27.42 9.86 12.18
C SER A 8 -28.37 9.78 10.99
N GLY A 9 -27.82 9.79 9.79
CA GLY A 9 -28.55 9.56 8.55
C GLY A 9 -27.60 8.91 7.57
N LEU A 10 -27.85 7.63 7.27
CA LEU A 10 -27.15 6.84 6.26
C LEU A 10 -27.17 7.58 4.91
N MET A 11 -26.01 8.07 4.49
CA MET A 11 -25.73 8.49 3.11
C MET A 11 -24.45 7.78 2.68
N PHE A 12 -24.59 6.49 2.39
CA PHE A 12 -23.63 5.74 1.59
C PHE A 12 -23.75 6.22 0.15
N GLY A 13 -22.68 6.78 -0.39
CA GLY A 13 -22.59 7.19 -1.80
C GLY A 13 -21.92 8.54 -1.99
N ASP A 14 -20.79 8.52 -2.68
CA ASP A 14 -20.35 9.59 -3.61
C ASP A 14 -19.63 10.83 -3.07
N ARG A 15 -19.27 10.92 -1.78
CA ARG A 15 -18.39 12.03 -1.28
C ARG A 15 -17.02 11.64 -0.74
N TRP A 16 -16.64 10.37 -0.85
CA TRP A 16 -15.30 9.90 -0.45
C TRP A 16 -14.38 9.58 -1.64
N CYS A 17 -14.91 9.50 -2.87
CA CYS A 17 -14.14 9.13 -4.06
C CYS A 17 -13.47 10.31 -4.79
N ASP A 18 -13.82 11.57 -4.48
CA ASP A 18 -13.23 12.73 -5.17
C ASP A 18 -11.90 13.22 -4.58
N TYR A 19 -11.49 12.71 -3.40
CA TYR A 19 -10.26 13.17 -2.71
C TYR A 19 -9.01 12.32 -2.99
N LEU A 20 -9.14 11.24 -3.77
CA LEU A 20 -8.04 10.37 -4.19
C LEU A 20 -8.05 10.22 -5.72
N ARG A 21 -7.79 11.30 -6.46
CA ARG A 21 -7.48 11.19 -7.89
C ARG A 21 -6.09 10.59 -8.06
N LEU A 22 -6.03 9.28 -8.27
CA LEU A 22 -4.81 8.55 -8.61
C LEU A 22 -4.74 8.38 -10.14
N ASP A 23 -4.33 9.42 -10.87
CA ASP A 23 -3.92 9.23 -12.26
C ASP A 23 -2.45 8.78 -12.35
N ARG A 24 -2.06 8.27 -13.52
CA ARG A 24 -0.75 7.61 -13.72
C ARG A 24 0.47 8.53 -13.52
N GLY A 25 0.27 9.84 -13.33
CA GLY A 25 1.33 10.84 -13.24
C GLY A 25 1.65 11.31 -11.82
N GLN A 26 0.85 10.99 -10.80
CA GLN A 26 1.06 11.46 -9.43
C GLN A 26 1.57 10.36 -8.50
N ILE A 27 2.73 10.59 -7.89
CA ILE A 27 3.07 10.00 -6.60
C ILE A 27 2.18 10.69 -5.58
N GLU A 28 1.43 9.92 -4.79
CA GLU A 28 0.56 10.40 -3.72
C GLU A 28 1.30 11.47 -2.90
N VAL A 29 0.83 12.72 -2.96
CA VAL A 29 1.39 13.79 -2.13
C VAL A 29 0.98 13.49 -0.69
N LEU A 30 1.97 13.16 0.15
CA LEU A 30 1.73 12.94 1.57
C LEU A 30 1.23 14.23 2.22
N ASP A 31 0.24 14.08 3.10
CA ASP A 31 -0.18 15.17 3.98
C ASP A 31 1.02 15.69 4.80
N ASP A 32 1.06 17.00 5.02
CA ASP A 32 2.18 17.68 5.69
C ASP A 32 2.45 17.11 7.08
N ALA A 33 1.41 16.73 7.84
CA ALA A 33 1.60 16.14 9.16
C ALA A 33 2.28 14.77 9.07
N MET A 34 1.93 13.97 8.06
CA MET A 34 2.59 12.68 7.83
C MET A 34 4.02 12.85 7.34
N ALA A 35 4.27 13.85 6.48
CA ALA A 35 5.61 14.19 6.03
C ALA A 35 6.53 14.56 7.21
N GLU A 36 6.04 15.35 8.17
CA GLU A 36 6.80 15.68 9.39
C GLU A 36 7.11 14.46 10.25
N ILE A 37 6.15 13.54 10.41
CA ILE A 37 6.38 12.27 11.14
C ILE A 37 7.48 11.43 10.47
N LEU A 38 7.50 11.38 9.13
CA LEU A 38 8.51 10.64 8.38
C LEU A 38 9.87 11.34 8.38
N ARG A 39 9.90 12.69 8.39
CA ARG A 39 11.13 13.49 8.54
C ARG A 39 11.78 13.28 9.90
N ALA A 40 10.99 13.08 10.95
CA ALA A 40 11.48 12.83 12.30
C ALA A 40 12.11 11.43 12.50
N LYS A 41 12.03 10.52 11.53
CA LYS A 41 12.61 9.18 11.64
C LYS A 41 14.13 9.22 11.58
N THR A 42 14.77 8.46 12.45
CA THR A 42 16.22 8.23 12.41
C THR A 42 16.63 7.51 11.12
N PRO A 43 17.90 7.61 10.69
CA PRO A 43 18.39 6.88 9.53
C PRO A 43 18.12 5.36 9.59
N ALA A 44 18.30 4.75 10.76
CA ALA A 44 18.04 3.32 10.97
C ALA A 44 16.56 2.96 10.79
N GLU A 45 15.64 3.79 11.30
CA GLU A 45 14.21 3.57 11.12
C GLU A 45 13.78 3.70 9.66
N ARG A 46 14.35 4.64 8.90
CA ARG A 46 14.06 4.81 7.48
C ARG A 46 14.46 3.57 6.67
N ILE A 47 15.64 3.00 6.95
CA ILE A 47 16.09 1.75 6.32
C ILE A 47 15.15 0.60 6.70
N ARG A 48 14.82 0.48 7.99
CA ARG A 48 13.90 -0.55 8.50
C ARG A 48 12.55 -0.49 7.80
N ILE A 49 11.98 0.70 7.59
CA ILE A 49 10.72 0.86 6.84
C ILE A 49 10.84 0.25 5.43
N GLY A 50 11.92 0.54 4.70
CA GLY A 50 12.17 -0.04 3.37
C GLY A 50 12.27 -1.57 3.41
N CYS A 51 13.00 -2.12 4.38
CA CYS A 51 13.12 -3.58 4.57
C CYS A 51 11.77 -4.23 4.87
N GLU A 52 10.95 -3.63 5.73
CA GLU A 52 9.62 -4.16 6.06
C GLU A 52 8.67 -4.11 4.87
N ILE A 53 8.72 -3.04 4.05
CA ILE A 53 7.95 -2.96 2.80
C ILE A 53 8.34 -4.10 1.85
N TRP A 54 9.64 -4.38 1.71
CA TRP A 54 10.13 -5.49 0.90
C TRP A 54 9.60 -6.85 1.40
N ILE A 55 9.74 -7.12 2.69
CA ILE A 55 9.28 -8.37 3.32
C ILE A 55 7.76 -8.53 3.16
N SER A 56 7.00 -7.45 3.39
CA SER A 56 5.55 -7.45 3.23
C SER A 56 5.16 -7.76 1.78
N THR A 57 5.78 -7.09 0.82
CA THR A 57 5.52 -7.29 -0.61
C THR A 57 5.79 -8.74 -1.03
N HIS A 58 6.91 -9.32 -0.58
CA HIS A 58 7.23 -10.73 -0.83
C HIS A 58 6.14 -11.66 -0.29
N LYS A 59 5.68 -11.45 0.95
CA LYS A 59 4.61 -12.25 1.57
C LYS A 59 3.30 -12.14 0.80
N MET A 60 2.90 -10.92 0.44
CA MET A 60 1.67 -10.66 -0.31
C MET A 60 1.69 -11.32 -1.69
N LEU A 61 2.79 -11.18 -2.44
CA LEU A 61 2.95 -11.80 -3.75
C LEU A 61 2.94 -13.32 -3.66
N THR A 62 3.66 -13.89 -2.68
CA THR A 62 3.69 -15.34 -2.46
C THR A 62 2.29 -15.88 -2.18
N ALA A 63 1.55 -15.24 -1.26
CA ALA A 63 0.19 -15.65 -0.91
C ALA A 63 -0.74 -15.55 -2.13
N HIS A 64 -0.73 -14.40 -2.82
CA HIS A 64 -1.54 -14.17 -4.00
C HIS A 64 -1.28 -15.21 -5.11
N LEU A 65 -0.01 -15.50 -5.41
CA LEU A 65 0.36 -16.47 -6.45
C LEU A 65 -0.02 -17.90 -6.08
N LYS A 66 0.16 -18.30 -4.82
CA LYS A 66 -0.28 -19.63 -4.34
C LYS A 66 -1.79 -19.81 -4.45
N THR A 67 -2.57 -18.75 -4.18
CA THR A 67 -4.03 -18.78 -4.29
C THR A 67 -4.49 -18.76 -5.75
N THR A 68 -3.87 -17.95 -6.59
CA THR A 68 -4.29 -17.75 -7.98
C THR A 68 -3.81 -18.87 -8.92
N HIS A 69 -2.72 -19.54 -8.56
CA HIS A 69 -2.11 -20.64 -9.31
C HIS A 69 -1.85 -21.86 -8.40
N PRO A 70 -2.92 -22.53 -7.92
CA PRO A 70 -2.79 -23.67 -7.01
C PRO A 70 -2.07 -24.88 -7.65
N ASP A 71 -1.99 -24.94 -8.98
CA ASP A 71 -1.28 -25.95 -9.77
C ASP A 71 0.24 -25.71 -9.83
N TRP A 72 0.73 -24.54 -9.41
CA TRP A 72 2.14 -24.23 -9.49
C TRP A 72 2.92 -24.85 -8.33
N VAL A 73 4.02 -25.53 -8.69
CA VAL A 73 5.04 -25.94 -7.71
C VAL A 73 5.71 -24.71 -7.08
N LEU A 74 6.20 -24.88 -5.85
CA LEU A 74 6.73 -23.79 -5.04
C LEU A 74 7.89 -23.04 -5.72
N GLU A 75 8.72 -23.74 -6.47
CA GLU A 75 9.85 -23.17 -7.21
C GLU A 75 9.38 -22.17 -8.27
N LYS A 76 8.26 -22.46 -8.94
CA LYS A 76 7.67 -21.58 -9.95
C LYS A 76 7.09 -20.33 -9.31
N VAL A 77 6.44 -20.46 -8.15
CA VAL A 77 5.95 -19.33 -7.36
C VAL A 77 7.12 -18.44 -6.94
N ASN A 78 8.17 -19.01 -6.33
CA ASN A 78 9.34 -18.25 -5.87
C ASN A 78 10.03 -17.49 -7.01
N ARG A 79 10.22 -18.15 -8.17
CA ARG A 79 10.80 -17.50 -9.35
C ARG A 79 9.97 -16.29 -9.80
N GLU A 80 8.65 -16.43 -9.83
CA GLU A 80 7.77 -15.34 -10.24
C GLU A 80 7.74 -14.19 -9.22
N VAL A 81 7.79 -14.49 -7.91
CA VAL A 81 7.93 -13.46 -6.87
C VAL A 81 9.21 -12.66 -7.08
N VAL A 82 10.35 -13.34 -7.24
CA VAL A 82 11.66 -12.71 -7.48
C VAL A 82 11.65 -11.87 -8.76
N ARG A 83 11.08 -12.40 -9.84
CA ARG A 83 10.93 -11.67 -11.11
C ARG A 83 10.10 -10.39 -10.93
N ARG A 84 8.99 -10.42 -10.19
CA ARG A 84 8.16 -9.23 -9.96
C ARG A 84 8.82 -8.19 -9.08
N MET A 85 9.47 -8.62 -7.99
CA MET A 85 10.14 -7.71 -7.05
C MET A 85 11.38 -7.03 -7.66
N SER A 86 12.03 -7.69 -8.63
CA SER A 86 13.18 -7.16 -9.37
C SER A 86 12.80 -6.41 -10.65
N HIS A 87 11.51 -6.16 -10.90
CA HIS A 87 11.00 -5.55 -12.13
C HIS A 87 11.40 -6.31 -13.41
N GLY A 88 11.59 -7.63 -13.33
CA GLY A 88 11.94 -8.49 -14.46
C GLY A 88 13.42 -8.54 -14.82
N THR A 89 14.30 -8.10 -13.92
CA THR A 89 15.76 -8.08 -14.14
C THR A 89 16.43 -9.45 -13.98
N VAL A 90 15.70 -10.44 -13.45
CA VAL A 90 16.14 -11.85 -13.23
C VAL A 90 15.28 -12.83 -13.99
#